data_AF-A0A316QMW7-F1
#
_entry.id   AF-A0A316QMW7-F1
#
_cell.length_a   1.000
_cell.length_b   1.000
_cell.length_c   1.000
_cell.angle_alpha   90.00
_cell.angle_beta   90.00
_cell.angle_gamma   90.00
#
_symmetry.space_group_name_H-M   'P 1'
#
loop_
_entity.id
_entity.type
_entity.pdbx_description
1 polymer ?
#
loop_
_entity_poly.entity_id
_entity_poly.type
_entity_poly.pdbx_seq_one_letter_code
_entity_poly.pdbx_strand_id
1 'polypeptide(L)'
;MQKNIYTDLALEARELNPALSGVEEEKEEGQGLAVSRIRVTTQGAAEKLGKAMGQYVTLDAPGLVDRPLDLFAAVSKSLAKELEQLWKDLSQDATILVVGLGNRAITSDSLGPRVAEQVYVTRHVTEYVPDALSRPIRSVCAVAPGVLGVTGIETMEIVQGVVERLHPDMILAVDALASRRAARISTTIQMTDTGIQPGSGVGNTRKGLNQATFGVPVLAIGVPMVVYATTISQDTISLIADETGLHQDEEKLRGLAEKVIEEHLGSMIVTPKDVDQIAIDMSRVLADGINMALFGTDYDEVRMLVS
;
A
#
# COMPACT_ATOMS: atom_id res chain seq x y z
N MET A 1 -28.83 -6.10 -6.32
CA MET A 1 -27.45 -6.53 -6.03
C MET A 1 -26.76 -5.35 -5.36
N GLN A 2 -26.05 -5.57 -4.26
CA GLN A 2 -25.34 -4.49 -3.55
C GLN A 2 -24.31 -3.85 -4.49
N LYS A 3 -24.37 -2.51 -4.62
CA LYS A 3 -23.43 -1.66 -5.35
C LYS A 3 -22.05 -1.78 -4.69
N ASN A 4 -21.20 -2.69 -5.15
CA ASN A 4 -19.83 -2.80 -4.66
C ASN A 4 -18.94 -1.85 -5.46
N ILE A 5 -19.02 -0.57 -5.13
CA ILE A 5 -17.97 0.36 -5.55
C ILE A 5 -16.70 -0.05 -4.78
N TYR A 6 -15.64 -0.34 -5.50
CA TYR A 6 -14.47 -1.05 -4.99
C TYR A 6 -13.39 -0.08 -4.45
N THR A 7 -12.81 -0.35 -3.27
CA THR A 7 -11.63 0.37 -2.72
C THR A 7 -10.65 -0.57 -2.03
N ASP A 8 -9.35 -0.31 -2.20
CA ASP A 8 -8.30 -0.95 -1.40
C ASP A 8 -8.09 -0.30 -0.02
N LEU A 9 -8.54 0.94 0.19
CA LEU A 9 -8.30 1.68 1.42
C LEU A 9 -9.33 1.36 2.51
N ALA A 10 -8.84 1.00 3.70
CA ALA A 10 -9.67 0.78 4.89
C ALA A 10 -10.32 2.07 5.37
N LEU A 11 -9.64 3.21 5.24
CA LEU A 11 -10.20 4.53 5.55
C LEU A 11 -11.45 4.82 4.70
N GLU A 12 -11.40 4.56 3.39
CA GLU A 12 -12.55 4.78 2.50
C GLU A 12 -13.70 3.81 2.80
N ALA A 13 -13.37 2.54 3.09
CA ALA A 13 -14.37 1.56 3.51
C ALA A 13 -15.08 1.98 4.81
N ARG A 14 -14.34 2.58 5.75
CA ARG A 14 -14.85 3.10 7.01
C ARG A 14 -15.70 4.37 6.82
N GLU A 15 -15.29 5.29 5.95
CA GLU A 15 -16.08 6.50 5.63
C GLU A 15 -17.47 6.16 5.07
N LEU A 16 -17.59 5.05 4.33
CA LEU A 16 -18.87 4.53 3.83
C LEU A 16 -19.71 3.83 4.91
N ASN A 17 -19.08 3.41 6.01
CA ASN A 17 -19.70 2.67 7.10
C ASN A 17 -19.38 3.32 8.47
N PRO A 18 -19.72 4.60 8.70
CA PRO A 18 -19.24 5.38 9.84
C PRO A 18 -19.79 4.88 11.19
N ALA A 19 -21.00 4.33 11.21
CA ALA A 19 -21.65 3.82 12.42
C ALA A 19 -21.40 2.32 12.67
N LEU A 20 -20.51 1.69 11.90
CA LEU A 20 -20.24 0.26 12.03
C LEU A 20 -19.53 -0.04 13.37
N SER A 21 -20.09 -0.95 14.16
CA SER A 21 -19.46 -1.46 15.38
C SER A 21 -18.35 -2.46 15.07
N GLY A 22 -17.43 -2.68 16.02
CA GLY A 22 -16.29 -3.58 15.83
C GLY A 22 -15.14 -2.97 15.02
N VAL A 23 -15.07 -1.63 15.02
CA VAL A 23 -14.00 -0.83 14.43
C VAL A 23 -13.61 0.26 15.43
N GLU A 24 -12.32 0.32 15.76
CA GLU A 24 -11.73 1.40 16.55
C GLU A 24 -10.98 2.35 15.61
N GLU A 25 -11.03 3.65 15.88
CA GLU A 25 -10.47 4.68 15.01
C GLU A 25 -9.80 5.77 15.85
N GLU A 26 -8.56 6.10 15.50
CA GLU A 26 -7.77 7.18 16.08
C GLU A 26 -7.24 8.07 14.95
N LYS A 27 -7.24 9.39 15.15
CA LYS A 27 -6.73 10.36 14.19
C LYS A 27 -5.76 11.32 14.84
N GLU A 28 -4.68 11.60 14.12
CA GLU A 28 -3.65 12.57 14.48
C GLU A 28 -3.39 13.45 13.26
N GLU A 29 -3.38 14.77 13.41
CA GLU A 29 -3.11 15.71 12.32
C GLU A 29 -1.98 16.65 12.71
N GLY A 30 -1.05 16.88 11.78
CA GLY A 30 0.06 17.81 11.97
C GLY A 30 0.95 17.93 10.73
N GLN A 31 1.57 19.09 10.54
CA GLN A 31 2.55 19.34 9.45
C GLN A 31 2.04 19.01 8.03
N GLY A 32 0.75 19.22 7.75
CA GLY A 32 0.17 18.90 6.42
C GLY A 32 -0.05 17.41 6.15
N LEU A 33 0.06 16.58 7.20
CA LEU A 33 -0.14 15.14 7.18
C LEU A 33 -1.22 14.77 8.22
N ALA A 34 -2.19 13.96 7.79
CA ALA A 34 -3.15 13.32 8.66
C ALA A 34 -2.81 11.82 8.77
N VAL A 35 -2.80 11.29 9.99
CA VAL A 35 -2.61 9.88 10.30
C VAL A 35 -3.91 9.34 10.86
N SER A 36 -4.47 8.33 10.20
CA SER A 36 -5.67 7.62 10.66
C SER A 36 -5.32 6.18 10.98
N ARG A 37 -5.54 5.74 12.22
CA ARG A 37 -5.30 4.37 12.68
C ARG A 37 -6.65 3.70 12.89
N ILE A 38 -6.94 2.67 12.10
CA ILE A 38 -8.17 1.89 12.14
C ILE A 38 -7.84 0.48 12.60
N ARG A 39 -8.52 -0.01 13.64
CA ARG A 39 -8.44 -1.41 14.07
C ARG A 39 -9.78 -2.10 13.84
N VAL A 40 -9.80 -3.11 12.99
CA VAL A 40 -10.97 -3.97 12.76
C VAL A 40 -10.93 -5.13 13.75
N THR A 41 -11.85 -5.13 14.72
CA THR A 41 -11.80 -6.03 15.88
C THR A 41 -12.77 -7.20 15.82
N THR A 42 -13.69 -7.22 14.85
CA THR A 42 -14.70 -8.29 14.73
C THR A 42 -14.86 -8.79 13.31
N GLN A 43 -15.21 -10.07 13.16
CA GLN A 43 -15.46 -10.70 11.86
C GLN A 43 -16.63 -10.04 11.12
N GLY A 44 -17.69 -9.66 11.83
CA GLY A 44 -18.84 -8.98 11.23
C GLY A 44 -18.49 -7.57 10.69
N ALA A 45 -17.53 -6.88 11.31
CA ALA A 45 -17.00 -5.63 10.78
C ALA A 45 -16.12 -5.88 9.54
N ALA A 46 -15.26 -6.90 9.61
CA ALA A 46 -14.39 -7.29 8.51
C ALA A 46 -15.18 -7.60 7.22
N GLU A 47 -16.24 -8.40 7.33
CA GLU A 47 -17.12 -8.75 6.21
C GLU A 47 -17.84 -7.53 5.63
N LYS A 48 -18.35 -6.63 6.48
CA LYS A 48 -19.05 -5.42 6.03
C LYS A 48 -18.12 -4.39 5.39
N LEU A 49 -16.87 -4.28 5.86
CA LEU A 49 -15.87 -3.40 5.28
C LEU A 49 -15.19 -4.00 4.05
N GLY A 50 -15.27 -5.32 3.86
CA GLY A 50 -14.45 -6.02 2.87
C GLY A 50 -12.95 -5.92 3.19
N LYS A 51 -12.60 -5.86 4.47
CA LYS A 51 -11.22 -5.76 4.98
C LYS A 51 -11.02 -6.80 6.07
N ALA A 52 -9.85 -7.40 6.14
CA ALA A 52 -9.56 -8.41 7.16
C ALA A 52 -9.51 -7.78 8.57
N MET A 53 -9.64 -8.60 9.61
CA MET A 53 -9.41 -8.16 10.97
C MET A 53 -7.94 -7.84 11.18
N GLY A 54 -7.64 -6.70 11.79
CA GLY A 54 -6.27 -6.23 12.00
C GLY A 54 -6.19 -4.71 12.08
N GLN A 55 -4.98 -4.20 11.92
CA GLN A 55 -4.65 -2.78 11.95
C GLN A 55 -4.42 -2.24 10.55
N TYR A 56 -4.93 -1.05 10.32
CA TYR A 56 -4.75 -0.26 9.12
C TYR A 56 -4.33 1.13 9.53
N VAL A 57 -3.20 1.61 9.01
CA VAL A 57 -2.73 2.97 9.25
C VAL A 57 -2.70 3.68 7.92
N THR A 58 -3.34 4.84 7.83
CA THR A 58 -3.42 5.65 6.62
C THR A 58 -2.75 7.00 6.87
N LEU A 59 -1.73 7.29 6.07
CA LEU A 59 -1.09 8.60 5.97
C LEU A 59 -1.75 9.33 4.81
N ASP A 60 -2.37 10.48 5.07
CA ASP A 60 -3.04 11.30 4.07
C ASP A 60 -2.40 12.69 4.04
N ALA A 61 -1.72 13.01 2.94
CA ALA A 61 -0.98 14.24 2.75
C ALA A 61 -1.32 14.84 1.38
N PRO A 62 -2.43 15.60 1.27
CA PRO A 62 -2.89 16.18 0.01
C PRO A 62 -1.83 17.05 -0.69
N GLY A 63 -0.94 17.70 0.07
CA GLY A 63 0.13 18.55 -0.46
C GLY A 63 1.22 17.80 -1.23
N LEU A 64 1.24 16.46 -1.23
CA LEU A 64 2.24 15.67 -1.98
C LEU A 64 2.18 15.91 -3.50
N VAL A 65 1.03 16.34 -4.03
CA VAL A 65 0.85 16.68 -5.45
C VAL A 65 1.82 17.79 -5.89
N ASP A 66 2.08 18.74 -5.01
CA ASP A 66 2.98 19.88 -5.28
C ASP A 66 4.46 19.53 -5.06
N ARG A 67 4.75 18.30 -4.62
CA ARG A 67 6.07 17.73 -4.37
C ARG A 67 6.98 18.55 -3.44
N PRO A 68 6.51 18.98 -2.25
CA PRO A 68 7.36 19.65 -1.28
C PRO A 68 8.37 18.67 -0.69
N LEU A 69 9.67 19.01 -0.75
CA LEU A 69 10.74 18.14 -0.22
C LEU A 69 10.66 17.95 1.30
N ASP A 70 10.21 18.97 2.02
CA ASP A 70 9.95 18.93 3.46
C ASP A 70 8.79 18.01 3.80
N LEU A 71 7.71 18.05 3.02
CA LEU A 71 6.57 17.13 3.18
C LEU A 71 6.98 15.68 2.85
N PHE A 72 7.76 15.45 1.80
CA PHE A 72 8.32 14.13 1.50
C PHE A 72 9.07 13.55 2.71
N ALA A 73 9.98 14.35 3.30
CA ALA A 73 10.72 13.94 4.49
C ALA A 73 9.80 13.71 5.71
N ALA A 74 8.76 14.52 5.89
CA ALA A 74 7.79 14.35 6.98
C ALA A 74 6.98 13.04 6.81
N VAL A 75 6.53 12.75 5.59
CA VAL A 75 5.81 11.50 5.28
C VAL A 75 6.71 10.29 5.47
N SER A 76 7.97 10.30 5.00
CA SER A 76 8.90 9.19 5.24
C SER A 76 9.14 8.94 6.73
N LYS A 77 9.31 9.99 7.53
CA LYS A 77 9.47 9.87 8.99
C LYS A 77 8.22 9.32 9.66
N SER A 78 7.05 9.78 9.25
CA SER A 78 5.78 9.26 9.77
C SER A 78 5.58 7.80 9.38
N LEU A 79 5.87 7.44 8.13
CA LEU A 79 5.84 6.05 7.66
C LEU A 79 6.73 5.17 8.54
N ALA A 80 7.95 5.64 8.83
CA ALA A 80 8.88 4.89 9.64
C ALA A 80 8.36 4.64 11.07
N LYS A 81 7.86 5.70 11.71
CA LYS A 81 7.24 5.64 13.04
C LYS A 81 6.06 4.67 13.09
N GLU A 82 5.17 4.71 12.10
CA GLU A 82 3.98 3.85 12.09
C GLU A 82 4.34 2.38 11.78
N LEU A 83 5.31 2.14 10.91
CA LEU A 83 5.84 0.79 10.66
C LEU A 83 6.45 0.18 11.92
N GLU A 84 7.25 0.95 12.67
CA GLU A 84 7.81 0.51 13.96
C GLU A 84 6.73 0.11 14.97
N GLN A 85 5.63 0.86 15.01
CA GLN A 85 4.49 0.55 15.87
C GLN A 85 3.70 -0.68 15.42
N LEU A 86 3.70 -1.01 14.12
CA LEU A 86 2.98 -2.16 13.59
C LEU A 86 3.69 -3.48 13.91
N TRP A 87 5.03 -3.55 13.81
CA TRP A 87 5.76 -4.80 14.11
C TRP A 87 6.17 -4.98 15.58
N LYS A 88 6.14 -3.92 16.41
CA LYS A 88 6.41 -3.83 17.87
C LYS A 88 7.66 -4.51 18.44
N ASP A 89 7.86 -5.80 18.21
CA ASP A 89 8.85 -6.66 18.85
C ASP A 89 9.84 -7.28 17.84
N LEU A 90 10.04 -6.62 16.70
CA LEU A 90 10.97 -7.09 15.67
C LEU A 90 12.43 -6.93 16.13
N SER A 91 13.12 -8.05 16.33
CA SER A 91 14.51 -8.08 16.79
C SER A 91 15.46 -7.31 15.88
N GLN A 92 16.60 -6.87 16.43
CA GLN A 92 17.66 -6.18 15.70
C GLN A 92 18.44 -7.12 14.76
N ASP A 93 18.39 -8.43 14.99
CA ASP A 93 18.99 -9.47 14.14
C ASP A 93 17.97 -10.18 13.24
N ALA A 94 16.73 -9.70 13.20
CA ALA A 94 15.66 -10.30 12.41
C ALA A 94 15.96 -10.27 10.90
N THR A 95 15.57 -11.33 10.20
CA THR A 95 15.65 -11.48 8.75
C THR A 95 14.35 -11.03 8.10
N ILE A 96 14.41 -9.98 7.27
CA ILE A 96 13.23 -9.34 6.69
C ILE A 96 13.23 -9.55 5.18
N LEU A 97 12.10 -10.00 4.63
CA LEU A 97 11.88 -10.10 3.19
C LEU A 97 10.98 -8.98 2.70
N VAL A 98 11.54 -8.01 1.99
CA VAL A 98 10.77 -6.99 1.29
C VAL A 98 10.32 -7.53 -0.07
N VAL A 99 9.01 -7.50 -0.34
CA VAL A 99 8.41 -7.98 -1.59
C VAL A 99 7.79 -6.81 -2.34
N GLY A 100 8.41 -6.41 -3.45
CA GLY A 100 7.88 -5.41 -4.37
C GLY A 100 6.91 -6.02 -5.37
N LEU A 101 5.61 -5.89 -5.12
CA LEU A 101 4.54 -6.41 -5.98
C LEU A 101 4.23 -5.45 -7.14
N GLY A 102 3.87 -6.03 -8.28
CA GLY A 102 3.46 -5.29 -9.47
C GLY A 102 4.33 -5.57 -10.70
N ASN A 103 3.99 -4.89 -11.79
CA ASN A 103 4.63 -5.04 -13.09
C ASN A 103 5.50 -3.82 -13.43
N ARG A 104 6.82 -4.04 -13.52
CA ARG A 104 7.80 -3.01 -13.93
C ARG A 104 7.47 -2.33 -15.26
N ALA A 105 6.81 -3.03 -16.19
CA ALA A 105 6.48 -2.52 -17.51
C ALA A 105 5.24 -1.60 -17.52
N ILE A 106 4.45 -1.57 -16.45
CA ILE A 106 3.25 -0.73 -16.33
C ILE A 106 3.53 0.33 -15.27
N THR A 107 3.68 1.59 -15.65
CA THR A 107 4.12 2.65 -14.72
C THR A 107 3.27 2.72 -13.45
N SER A 108 1.94 2.72 -13.59
CA SER A 108 1.01 2.81 -12.46
C SER A 108 1.07 1.60 -11.52
N ASP A 109 1.67 0.50 -11.96
CA ASP A 109 1.84 -0.76 -11.23
C ASP A 109 3.33 -1.05 -10.91
N SER A 110 4.23 -0.09 -11.21
CA SER A 110 5.67 -0.27 -11.04
C SER A 110 6.20 0.14 -9.66
N LEU A 111 5.32 0.61 -8.77
CA LEU A 111 5.71 1.16 -7.47
C LEU A 111 6.44 0.14 -6.59
N GLY A 112 5.87 -1.06 -6.40
CA GLY A 112 6.48 -2.10 -5.57
C GLY A 112 7.89 -2.48 -6.04
N PRO A 113 8.11 -2.82 -7.33
CA PRO A 113 9.45 -3.07 -7.85
C PRO A 113 10.44 -1.92 -7.63
N ARG A 114 10.00 -0.67 -7.83
CA ARG A 114 10.84 0.52 -7.64
C ARG A 114 11.24 0.73 -6.18
N VAL A 115 10.34 0.42 -5.24
CA VAL A 115 10.64 0.48 -3.81
C VAL A 115 11.63 -0.61 -3.43
N ALA A 116 11.40 -1.86 -3.88
CA ALA A 116 12.30 -2.98 -3.60
C ALA A 116 13.74 -2.74 -4.11
N GLU A 117 13.91 -2.00 -5.21
CA GLU A 117 15.21 -1.61 -5.77
C GLU A 117 15.94 -0.54 -4.94
N GLN A 118 15.24 0.19 -4.08
CA GLN A 118 15.79 1.29 -3.25
C GLN A 118 15.90 0.94 -1.76
N VAL A 119 15.33 -0.20 -1.34
CA VAL A 119 15.55 -0.72 0.01
C VAL A 119 17.00 -1.18 0.17
N TYR A 120 17.61 -0.82 1.29
CA TYR A 120 18.97 -1.21 1.64
C TYR A 120 19.01 -2.70 1.98
N VAL A 121 19.51 -3.50 1.05
CA VAL A 121 19.66 -4.95 1.22
C VAL A 121 20.94 -5.27 1.98
N THR A 122 20.82 -5.94 3.12
CA THR A 122 21.94 -6.17 4.05
C THR A 122 22.22 -7.66 4.29
N ARG A 123 21.41 -8.58 3.76
CA ARG A 123 21.62 -10.03 3.93
C ARG A 123 23.01 -10.48 3.49
N HIS A 124 23.49 -9.99 2.35
CA HIS A 124 24.82 -10.37 1.86
C HIS A 124 25.95 -9.86 2.77
N VAL A 125 25.77 -8.70 3.40
CA VAL A 125 26.74 -8.14 4.37
C VAL A 125 26.75 -8.99 5.63
N THR A 126 25.57 -9.25 6.19
CA THR A 126 25.41 -10.04 7.42
C THR A 126 25.85 -11.51 7.26
N GLU A 127 25.73 -12.10 6.07
CA GLU A 127 26.15 -13.48 5.80
C GLU A 127 27.64 -13.62 5.44
N TYR A 128 28.19 -12.75 4.61
CA TYR A 128 29.54 -12.94 4.05
C TYR A 128 30.62 -12.09 4.70
N VAL A 129 30.26 -10.94 5.30
CA VAL A 129 31.20 -10.02 5.95
C VAL A 129 30.66 -9.49 7.28
N PRO A 130 30.24 -10.38 8.21
CA PRO A 130 29.69 -9.95 9.50
C PRO A 130 30.68 -9.12 10.33
N ASP A 131 31.99 -9.37 10.19
CA ASP A 131 33.05 -8.65 10.91
C ASP A 131 33.19 -7.17 10.47
N ALA A 132 32.61 -6.78 9.34
CA ALA A 132 32.57 -5.39 8.89
C ALA A 132 31.54 -4.55 9.67
N LEU A 133 30.65 -5.20 10.43
CA LEU A 133 29.59 -4.55 11.18
C LEU A 133 30.04 -4.28 12.62
N SER A 134 29.87 -3.03 13.05
CA SER A 134 30.18 -2.62 14.43
C SER A 134 29.22 -3.22 15.47
N ARG A 135 28.05 -3.67 15.02
CA ARG A 135 26.95 -4.23 15.82
C ARG A 135 26.00 -5.05 14.93
N PRO A 136 25.15 -5.92 15.51
CA PRO A 136 24.11 -6.61 14.76
C PRO A 136 23.16 -5.61 14.10
N ILE A 137 22.87 -5.82 12.81
CA ILE A 137 21.84 -5.11 12.05
C ILE A 137 20.87 -6.13 11.46
N ARG A 138 19.66 -5.68 11.13
CA ARG A 138 18.65 -6.55 10.51
C ARG A 138 19.15 -7.06 9.16
N SER A 139 18.89 -8.33 8.87
CA SER A 139 19.25 -8.97 7.60
C SER A 139 18.12 -8.75 6.60
N VAL A 140 18.28 -7.79 5.69
CA VAL A 140 17.22 -7.39 4.75
C VAL A 140 17.47 -7.99 3.37
N CYS A 141 16.43 -8.63 2.84
CA CYS A 141 16.33 -9.11 1.48
C CYS A 141 15.26 -8.32 0.73
N ALA A 142 15.42 -8.16 -0.58
CA ALA A 142 14.38 -7.61 -1.42
C ALA A 142 14.17 -8.50 -2.65
N VAL A 143 12.92 -8.70 -3.04
CA VAL A 143 12.55 -9.39 -4.27
C VAL A 143 11.38 -8.67 -4.95
N ALA A 144 11.46 -8.53 -6.27
CA ALA A 144 10.38 -8.03 -7.10
C ALA A 144 10.02 -9.13 -8.11
N PRO A 145 9.10 -10.04 -7.74
CA PRO A 145 8.82 -11.28 -8.48
C PRO A 145 8.23 -11.05 -9.88
N GLY A 146 7.67 -9.86 -10.13
CA GLY A 146 6.92 -9.60 -11.37
C GLY A 146 5.56 -10.28 -11.38
N VAL A 147 4.98 -10.37 -12.57
CA VAL A 147 3.62 -10.87 -12.79
C VAL A 147 3.61 -12.11 -13.69
N LEU A 148 2.57 -12.93 -13.56
CA LEU A 148 2.39 -14.18 -14.32
C LEU A 148 2.65 -14.02 -15.82
N GLY A 149 2.17 -12.94 -16.43
CA GLY A 149 2.33 -12.70 -17.88
C GLY A 149 3.78 -12.49 -18.33
N VAL A 150 4.70 -12.22 -17.40
CA VAL A 150 6.13 -12.04 -17.66
C VAL A 150 6.92 -13.28 -17.27
N THR A 151 6.61 -13.88 -16.13
CA THR A 151 7.41 -14.98 -15.55
C THR A 151 6.90 -16.38 -15.90
N GLY A 152 5.61 -16.52 -16.24
CA GLY A 152 4.93 -17.81 -16.36
C GLY A 152 4.69 -18.53 -15.02
N ILE A 153 5.03 -17.89 -13.89
CA ILE A 153 4.86 -18.42 -12.53
C ILE A 153 4.02 -17.43 -11.75
N GLU A 154 3.07 -17.92 -10.95
CA GLU A 154 2.26 -17.04 -10.11
C GLU A 154 3.15 -16.30 -9.10
N THR A 155 2.90 -15.00 -8.93
CA THR A 155 3.71 -14.13 -8.07
C THR A 155 3.87 -14.72 -6.66
N MET A 156 2.79 -15.29 -6.11
CA MET A 156 2.81 -15.91 -4.78
C MET A 156 3.62 -17.20 -4.72
N GLU A 157 3.74 -17.96 -5.81
CA GLU A 157 4.58 -19.17 -5.84
C GLU A 157 6.07 -18.80 -5.79
N ILE A 158 6.46 -17.74 -6.51
CA ILE A 158 7.83 -17.21 -6.44
C ILE A 158 8.14 -16.76 -5.01
N VAL A 159 7.23 -15.99 -4.39
CA VAL A 159 7.42 -15.53 -3.01
C VAL A 159 7.47 -16.72 -2.04
N GLN A 160 6.62 -17.72 -2.21
CA GLN A 160 6.60 -18.91 -1.37
C GLN A 160 7.94 -19.66 -1.45
N GLY A 161 8.48 -19.86 -2.65
CA GLY A 161 9.79 -20.49 -2.82
C GLY A 161 10.92 -19.71 -2.16
N VAL A 162 10.87 -18.37 -2.18
CA VAL A 162 11.84 -17.52 -1.46
C VAL A 162 11.67 -17.67 0.05
N VAL A 163 10.43 -17.63 0.56
CA VAL A 163 10.12 -17.76 1.99
C VAL A 163 10.56 -19.11 2.54
N GLU A 164 10.29 -20.21 1.83
CA GLU A 164 10.72 -21.57 2.20
C GLU A 164 12.25 -21.72 2.24
N ARG A 165 12.97 -20.94 1.43
CA ARG A 165 14.43 -21.00 1.40
C ARG A 165 15.06 -20.09 2.45
N LEU A 166 14.48 -18.90 2.65
CA LEU A 166 15.02 -17.83 3.47
C LEU A 166 14.60 -17.93 4.93
N HIS A 167 13.40 -18.45 5.22
CA HIS A 167 12.78 -18.44 6.54
C HIS A 167 12.81 -17.04 7.21
N PRO A 168 12.25 -15.99 6.56
CA PRO A 168 12.27 -14.65 7.12
C PRO A 168 11.40 -14.57 8.39
N ASP A 169 11.79 -13.71 9.33
CA ASP A 169 11.01 -13.40 10.53
C ASP A 169 9.78 -12.51 10.21
N MET A 170 9.83 -11.78 9.09
CA MET A 170 8.72 -10.95 8.61
C MET A 170 8.81 -10.72 7.09
N ILE A 171 7.65 -10.64 6.44
CA ILE A 171 7.51 -10.14 5.07
C ILE A 171 6.96 -8.71 5.11
N LEU A 172 7.57 -7.81 4.35
CA LEU A 172 7.06 -6.47 4.09
C LEU A 172 6.71 -6.33 2.61
N ALA A 173 5.42 -6.34 2.30
CA ALA A 173 4.90 -6.18 0.95
C ALA A 173 4.77 -4.70 0.59
N VAL A 174 5.09 -4.35 -0.65
CA VAL A 174 4.81 -3.02 -1.20
C VAL A 174 4.08 -3.18 -2.53
N ASP A 175 2.93 -2.54 -2.67
CA ASP A 175 2.07 -2.67 -3.85
C ASP A 175 1.44 -1.33 -4.26
N ALA A 176 1.00 -1.26 -5.51
CA ALA A 176 0.13 -0.19 -5.99
C ALA A 176 -1.34 -0.54 -5.70
N LEU A 177 -2.11 0.42 -5.20
CA LEU A 177 -3.54 0.24 -4.87
C LEU A 177 -4.45 1.01 -5.82
N ALA A 178 -5.74 0.67 -5.78
CA ALA A 178 -6.82 1.44 -6.38
C ALA A 178 -7.63 2.20 -5.30
N SER A 179 -7.87 3.49 -5.56
CA SER A 179 -8.67 4.38 -4.69
C SER A 179 -10.08 4.60 -5.25
N ARG A 180 -11.01 5.03 -4.39
CA ARG A 180 -12.34 5.54 -4.77
C ARG A 180 -12.42 7.05 -4.91
N ARG A 181 -11.32 7.76 -4.71
CA ARG A 181 -11.25 9.20 -4.94
C ARG A 181 -10.01 9.50 -5.74
N ALA A 182 -10.19 10.24 -6.84
CA ALA A 182 -9.06 10.73 -7.63
C ALA A 182 -8.08 11.56 -6.79
N ALA A 183 -8.60 12.33 -5.82
CA ALA A 183 -7.81 13.17 -4.92
C ALA A 183 -6.84 12.41 -4.01
N ARG A 184 -7.02 11.09 -3.83
CA ARG A 184 -6.14 10.23 -3.02
C ARG A 184 -5.01 9.57 -3.82
N ILE A 185 -5.02 9.71 -5.15
CA ILE A 185 -3.92 9.21 -5.98
C ILE A 185 -2.66 9.96 -5.56
N SER A 186 -1.59 9.22 -5.22
CA SER A 186 -0.28 9.75 -4.82
C SER A 186 -0.21 10.60 -3.55
N THR A 187 -1.33 10.78 -2.84
CA THR A 187 -1.39 11.60 -1.62
C THR A 187 -1.66 10.77 -0.38
N THR A 188 -2.09 9.53 -0.55
CA THR A 188 -2.41 8.61 0.54
C THR A 188 -1.47 7.40 0.54
N ILE A 189 -1.00 6.97 1.71
CA ILE A 189 -0.26 5.71 1.90
C ILE A 189 -0.99 4.91 2.97
N GLN A 190 -1.21 3.62 2.73
CA GLN A 190 -1.80 2.71 3.70
C GLN A 190 -0.81 1.62 4.11
N MET A 191 -0.70 1.39 5.42
CA MET A 191 0.00 0.24 5.99
C MET A 191 -1.00 -0.69 6.67
N THR A 192 -0.73 -1.99 6.70
CA THR A 192 -1.56 -2.96 7.44
C THR A 192 -0.77 -4.19 7.87
N ASP A 193 -1.19 -4.80 8.98
CA ASP A 193 -0.70 -6.11 9.47
C ASP A 193 -1.51 -7.31 8.93
N THR A 194 -2.49 -7.05 8.06
CA THR A 194 -3.35 -8.09 7.48
C THR A 194 -2.79 -8.70 6.19
N GLY A 195 -1.68 -8.16 5.71
CA GLY A 195 -1.12 -8.49 4.40
C GLY A 195 -1.82 -7.76 3.25
N ILE A 196 -1.66 -8.29 2.05
CA ILE A 196 -2.24 -7.71 0.83
C ILE A 196 -2.80 -8.77 -0.10
N GLN A 197 -3.84 -8.40 -0.84
CA GLN A 197 -4.47 -9.24 -1.84
C GLN A 197 -4.19 -8.63 -3.22
N PRO A 198 -3.21 -9.14 -3.97
CA PRO A 198 -2.82 -8.53 -5.25
C PRO A 198 -3.94 -8.63 -6.29
N GLY A 199 -4.16 -7.54 -7.05
CA GLY A 199 -5.11 -7.54 -8.18
C GLY A 199 -6.59 -7.63 -7.76
N SER A 200 -6.89 -7.24 -6.52
CA SER A 200 -8.23 -7.14 -5.93
C SER A 200 -9.19 -6.25 -6.75
N GLY A 201 -8.62 -5.36 -7.55
CA GLY A 201 -9.31 -4.56 -8.54
C GLY A 201 -9.74 -5.24 -9.86
N VAL A 202 -9.23 -6.44 -10.14
CA VAL A 202 -9.57 -7.21 -11.36
C VAL A 202 -10.17 -8.55 -10.96
N GLY A 203 -11.15 -8.54 -10.03
CA GLY A 203 -12.08 -9.65 -9.77
C GLY A 203 -11.47 -11.05 -9.58
N ASN A 204 -10.21 -11.18 -9.15
CA ASN A 204 -9.50 -12.45 -9.20
C ASN A 204 -9.32 -13.08 -7.81
N THR A 205 -9.71 -14.35 -7.66
CA THR A 205 -9.60 -15.17 -6.44
C THR A 205 -8.18 -15.70 -6.22
N ARG A 206 -7.16 -14.84 -6.30
CA ARG A 206 -5.77 -15.26 -6.07
C ARG A 206 -5.51 -15.47 -4.58
N LYS A 207 -4.46 -16.22 -4.23
CA LYS A 207 -4.01 -16.27 -2.83
C LYS A 207 -3.43 -14.91 -2.43
N GLY A 208 -3.82 -14.40 -1.28
CA GLY A 208 -3.25 -13.18 -0.72
C GLY A 208 -1.88 -13.42 -0.08
N LEU A 209 -1.06 -12.39 -0.05
CA LEU A 209 0.18 -12.34 0.72
C LEU A 209 -0.14 -11.93 2.15
N ASN A 210 -0.34 -12.92 3.02
CA ASN A 210 -0.69 -12.72 4.43
C ASN A 210 -0.11 -13.83 5.31
N GLN A 211 -0.19 -13.63 6.64
CA GLN A 211 0.37 -14.58 7.61
C GLN A 211 -0.28 -15.97 7.53
N ALA A 212 -1.57 -16.06 7.21
CA ALA A 212 -2.26 -17.35 7.09
C ALA A 212 -1.73 -18.18 5.91
N THR A 213 -1.31 -17.53 4.81
CA THR A 213 -0.73 -18.20 3.65
C THR A 213 0.75 -18.58 3.85
N PHE A 214 1.54 -17.68 4.44
CA PHE A 214 3.00 -17.80 4.47
C PHE A 214 3.58 -18.27 5.81
N GLY A 215 2.77 -18.33 6.87
CA GLY A 215 3.19 -18.78 8.20
C GLY A 215 4.07 -17.80 8.98
N VAL A 216 4.42 -16.67 8.39
CA VAL A 216 5.25 -15.61 8.98
C VAL A 216 4.47 -14.29 9.02
N PRO A 217 4.73 -13.37 9.98
CA PRO A 217 4.12 -12.05 9.99
C PRO A 217 4.26 -11.34 8.65
N VAL A 218 3.17 -10.74 8.16
CA VAL A 218 3.17 -9.98 6.90
C VAL A 218 2.62 -8.59 7.15
N LEU A 219 3.46 -7.58 6.93
CA LEU A 219 3.00 -6.21 6.79
C LEU A 219 2.88 -5.88 5.31
N ALA A 220 1.94 -5.01 4.96
CA ALA A 220 1.81 -4.49 3.62
C ALA A 220 1.73 -2.97 3.63
N ILE A 221 2.35 -2.36 2.62
CA ILE A 221 2.28 -0.94 2.29
C ILE A 221 1.64 -0.82 0.91
N GLY A 222 0.65 0.04 0.78
CA GLY A 222 -0.01 0.31 -0.48
C GLY A 222 -0.23 1.79 -0.71
N VAL A 223 -0.07 2.23 -1.95
CA VAL A 223 -0.30 3.62 -2.36
C VAL A 223 -1.28 3.63 -3.52
N PRO A 224 -2.37 4.41 -3.48
CA PRO A 224 -3.25 4.54 -4.62
C PRO A 224 -2.53 5.18 -5.80
N MET A 225 -2.41 4.42 -6.88
CA MET A 225 -1.80 4.87 -8.14
C MET A 225 -2.85 5.02 -9.25
N VAL A 226 -4.00 4.37 -9.09
CA VAL A 226 -5.08 4.36 -10.07
C VAL A 226 -6.44 4.48 -9.40
N VAL A 227 -7.45 4.79 -10.21
CA VAL A 227 -8.87 4.73 -9.84
C VAL A 227 -9.65 4.12 -11.00
N TYR A 228 -10.85 3.61 -10.74
CA TYR A 228 -11.71 3.11 -11.82
C TYR A 228 -12.33 4.25 -12.61
N ALA A 229 -12.57 4.03 -13.90
CA ALA A 229 -13.33 4.97 -14.71
C ALA A 229 -14.75 5.21 -14.16
N THR A 230 -15.37 4.15 -13.61
CA THR A 230 -16.67 4.24 -12.92
C THR A 230 -16.60 5.19 -11.72
N THR A 231 -15.52 5.13 -10.93
CA THR A 231 -15.25 6.05 -9.82
C THR A 231 -15.14 7.49 -10.29
N ILE A 232 -14.35 7.77 -11.33
CA ILE A 232 -14.21 9.14 -11.87
C ILE A 232 -15.56 9.70 -12.30
N SER A 233 -16.36 8.88 -13.00
CA SER A 233 -17.69 9.30 -13.43
C SER A 233 -18.61 9.59 -12.25
N GLN A 234 -18.56 8.77 -11.20
CA GLN A 234 -19.35 8.99 -9.98
C GLN A 234 -18.91 10.26 -9.25
N ASP A 235 -17.61 10.48 -9.07
CA ASP A 235 -17.06 11.71 -8.48
C ASP A 235 -17.52 12.95 -9.26
N THR A 236 -17.47 12.87 -10.59
CA THR A 236 -17.89 13.97 -11.48
C THR A 236 -19.38 14.28 -11.33
N ILE A 237 -20.24 13.25 -11.26
CA ILE A 237 -21.68 13.43 -11.03
C ILE A 237 -21.94 14.09 -9.67
N SER A 238 -21.15 13.73 -8.65
CA SER A 238 -21.25 14.31 -7.31
C SER A 238 -20.92 15.79 -7.31
N LEU A 239 -19.78 16.16 -7.93
CA LEU A 239 -19.36 17.56 -8.07
C LEU A 239 -20.40 18.39 -8.83
N ILE A 240 -20.98 17.84 -9.91
CA ILE A 240 -22.06 18.50 -10.65
C ILE A 240 -23.28 18.67 -9.75
N ALA A 241 -23.68 17.66 -8.98
CA ALA A 241 -24.82 17.75 -8.08
C ALA A 241 -24.60 18.82 -6.99
N ASP A 242 -23.40 18.88 -6.42
CA ASP A 242 -22.99 19.90 -5.43
C ASP A 242 -23.03 21.32 -6.02
N GLU A 243 -22.55 21.51 -7.25
CA GLU A 243 -22.55 22.82 -7.92
C GLU A 243 -23.94 23.25 -8.42
N THR A 244 -24.78 22.31 -8.87
CA THR A 244 -26.06 22.58 -9.53
C THR A 244 -27.28 22.42 -8.63
N GLY A 245 -27.12 21.80 -7.45
CA GLY A 245 -28.20 21.44 -6.54
C GLY A 245 -29.02 20.22 -6.97
N LEU A 246 -28.58 19.45 -7.98
CA LEU A 246 -29.27 18.27 -8.54
C LEU A 246 -29.12 17.00 -7.68
N HIS A 247 -29.11 17.13 -6.35
CA HIS A 247 -28.90 15.99 -5.44
C HIS A 247 -30.00 14.91 -5.54
N GLN A 248 -31.22 15.27 -5.98
CA GLN A 248 -32.32 14.31 -6.09
C GLN A 248 -32.08 13.25 -7.18
N ASP A 249 -31.36 13.60 -8.25
CA ASP A 249 -31.07 12.69 -9.37
C ASP A 249 -29.70 12.02 -9.27
N GLU A 250 -28.86 12.43 -8.33
CA GLU A 250 -27.47 12.01 -8.19
C GLU A 250 -27.33 10.48 -8.13
N GLU A 251 -28.11 9.81 -7.29
CA GLU A 251 -28.00 8.37 -7.11
C GLU A 251 -28.41 7.57 -8.36
N LYS A 252 -29.40 8.11 -9.10
CA LYS A 252 -29.89 7.53 -10.35
C LYS A 252 -28.87 7.74 -11.47
N LEU A 253 -28.28 8.93 -11.56
CA LEU A 253 -27.25 9.27 -12.54
C LEU A 253 -25.98 8.42 -12.32
N ARG A 254 -25.54 8.26 -11.06
CA ARG A 254 -24.40 7.40 -10.71
C ARG A 254 -24.63 5.95 -11.16
N GLY A 255 -25.82 5.40 -10.92
CA GLY A 255 -26.15 4.03 -11.33
C GLY A 255 -26.24 3.84 -12.85
N LEU A 256 -26.74 4.85 -13.58
CA LEU A 256 -26.74 4.83 -15.04
C LEU A 256 -25.33 4.89 -15.62
N ALA A 257 -24.49 5.77 -15.09
CA ALA A 257 -23.12 5.94 -15.55
C ALA A 257 -22.28 4.66 -15.34
N GLU A 258 -22.39 4.03 -14.17
CA GLU A 258 -21.74 2.75 -13.87
C GLU A 258 -22.10 1.69 -14.91
N LYS A 259 -23.40 1.51 -15.18
CA LYS A 259 -23.89 0.56 -16.18
C LYS A 259 -23.39 0.85 -17.59
N VAL A 260 -23.43 2.12 -18.02
CA VAL A 260 -22.97 2.53 -19.35
C VAL A 260 -21.48 2.26 -19.52
N ILE A 261 -20.67 2.58 -18.51
CA ILE A 261 -19.21 2.37 -18.54
C ILE A 261 -18.90 0.87 -18.59
N GLU A 262 -19.53 0.06 -17.74
CA GLU A 262 -19.31 -1.40 -17.76
C GLU A 262 -19.70 -2.02 -19.11
N GLU A 263 -20.83 -1.62 -19.70
CA GLU A 263 -21.32 -2.18 -20.97
C GLU A 263 -20.47 -1.75 -22.18
N HIS A 264 -19.97 -0.51 -22.21
CA HIS A 264 -19.36 0.07 -23.41
C HIS A 264 -17.83 0.17 -23.35
N LEU A 265 -17.25 0.27 -22.17
CA LEU A 265 -15.83 0.51 -21.96
C LEU A 265 -15.14 -0.63 -21.21
N GLY A 266 -15.91 -1.50 -20.56
CA GLY A 266 -15.39 -2.56 -19.70
C GLY A 266 -14.65 -2.01 -18.47
N SER A 267 -13.85 -2.86 -17.83
CA SER A 267 -13.04 -2.46 -16.68
C SER A 267 -11.87 -1.58 -17.12
N MET A 268 -12.04 -0.27 -17.04
CA MET A 268 -10.97 0.71 -17.28
C MET A 268 -10.45 1.32 -15.98
N ILE A 269 -9.14 1.48 -15.91
CA ILE A 269 -8.44 2.23 -14.87
C ILE A 269 -7.96 3.57 -15.44
N VAL A 270 -7.93 4.59 -14.59
CA VAL A 270 -7.49 5.95 -14.90
C VAL A 270 -6.32 6.29 -13.98
N THR A 271 -5.31 6.93 -14.54
CA THR A 271 -4.09 7.36 -13.85
C THR A 271 -3.74 8.80 -14.25
N PRO A 272 -3.08 9.58 -13.37
CA PRO A 272 -2.58 10.91 -13.72
C PRO A 272 -1.60 10.85 -14.89
N LYS A 273 -1.51 11.95 -15.64
CA LYS A 273 -0.61 12.08 -16.80
C LYS A 273 0.87 11.98 -16.41
N ASP A 274 1.21 12.43 -15.22
CA ASP A 274 2.56 12.46 -14.65
C ASP A 274 2.85 11.27 -13.72
N VAL A 275 2.11 10.16 -13.88
CA VAL A 275 2.24 8.94 -13.08
C VAL A 275 3.68 8.40 -13.01
N ASP A 276 4.50 8.61 -14.06
CA ASP A 276 5.91 8.22 -14.06
C ASP A 276 6.69 8.91 -12.94
N GLN A 277 6.49 10.21 -12.78
CA GLN A 277 7.19 11.00 -11.79
C GLN A 277 6.61 10.77 -10.38
N ILE A 278 5.29 10.62 -10.28
CA ILE A 278 4.62 10.19 -9.05
C ILE A 278 5.20 8.86 -8.55
N ALA A 279 5.35 7.87 -9.42
CA ALA A 279 5.89 6.56 -9.04
C ALA A 279 7.35 6.68 -8.56
N ILE A 280 8.15 7.54 -9.19
CA ILE A 280 9.54 7.81 -8.76
C ILE A 280 9.54 8.46 -7.36
N ASP A 281 8.78 9.54 -7.17
CA ASP A 281 8.77 10.29 -5.93
C ASP A 281 8.23 9.45 -4.77
N MET A 282 7.11 8.76 -4.97
CA MET A 282 6.56 7.85 -3.97
C MET A 282 7.48 6.69 -3.67
N SER A 283 8.18 6.12 -4.67
CA SER A 283 9.13 5.04 -4.40
C SER A 283 10.27 5.47 -3.49
N ARG A 284 10.73 6.72 -3.60
CA ARG A 284 11.75 7.31 -2.72
C ARG A 284 11.21 7.54 -1.33
N VAL A 285 10.03 8.16 -1.21
CA VAL A 285 9.38 8.42 0.08
C VAL A 285 9.18 7.12 0.86
N LEU A 286 8.68 6.08 0.19
CA LEU A 286 8.48 4.76 0.78
C LEU A 286 9.81 4.08 1.14
N ALA A 287 10.78 4.04 0.23
CA ALA A 287 12.08 3.40 0.50
C ALA A 287 12.81 4.07 1.67
N ASP A 288 12.82 5.41 1.72
CA ASP A 288 13.42 6.16 2.82
C ASP A 288 12.74 5.83 4.15
N GLY A 289 11.40 5.83 4.20
CA GLY A 289 10.67 5.49 5.43
C GLY A 289 10.85 4.02 5.85
N ILE A 290 10.89 3.09 4.89
CA ILE A 290 11.15 1.67 5.15
C ILE A 290 12.57 1.49 5.71
N ASN A 291 13.58 2.08 5.06
CA ASN A 291 14.96 2.00 5.49
C ASN A 291 15.15 2.64 6.89
N MET A 292 14.54 3.80 7.15
CA MET A 292 14.56 4.44 8.47
C MET A 292 13.98 3.52 9.55
N ALA A 293 12.86 2.85 9.28
CA ALA A 293 12.23 1.97 10.24
C ALA A 293 13.01 0.66 10.47
N LEU A 294 13.62 0.12 9.41
CA LEU A 294 14.41 -1.11 9.48
C LEU A 294 15.75 -0.92 10.19
N PHE A 295 16.38 0.25 10.07
CA PHE A 295 17.72 0.48 10.59
C PHE A 295 17.79 1.51 11.73
N GLY A 296 16.76 2.33 11.94
CA GLY A 296 16.69 3.29 13.04
C GLY A 296 17.95 4.17 13.12
N THR A 297 18.66 4.08 14.24
CA THR A 297 19.93 4.80 14.47
C THR A 297 21.06 4.42 13.53
N ASP A 298 20.94 3.27 12.84
CA ASP A 298 22.00 2.68 12.03
C ASP A 298 21.79 2.99 10.54
N TYR A 299 20.73 3.74 10.23
CA TYR A 299 20.35 4.16 8.88
C TYR A 299 21.52 4.75 8.08
N ASP A 300 22.24 5.72 8.64
CA ASP A 300 23.35 6.38 7.93
C ASP A 300 24.56 5.46 7.75
N GLU A 301 24.84 4.59 8.73
CA GLU A 301 25.92 3.60 8.66
C GLU A 301 25.63 2.56 7.58
N VAL A 302 24.42 1.98 7.60
CA VAL A 302 23.96 1.01 6.60
C VAL A 302 23.96 1.62 5.21
N ARG A 303 23.48 2.87 5.08
CA ARG A 303 23.52 3.59 3.80
C ARG A 303 24.93 3.63 3.23
N MET A 304 25.95 3.98 4.01
CA MET A 304 27.33 4.01 3.52
C MET A 304 27.89 2.63 3.13
N LEU A 305 27.37 1.54 3.71
CA LEU A 305 27.82 0.18 3.43
C LEU A 305 27.23 -0.39 2.13
N VAL A 306 26.01 0.01 1.77
CA VAL A 306 25.26 -0.57 0.62
C VAL A 306 25.08 0.38 -0.56
N SER A 307 25.51 1.64 -0.44
CA SER A 307 25.54 2.63 -1.55
C SER A 307 26.77 2.44 -2.43
#